data_AF-A0A374TW22-F1
#
_entry.id   AF-A0A374TW22-F1
#
_cell.length_a   1.000
_cell.length_b   1.000
_cell.length_c   1.000
_cell.angle_alpha   90.00
_cell.angle_beta   90.00
_cell.angle_gamma   90.00
#
_symmetry.space_group_name_H-M   'P 1'
#
loop_
_entity.id
_entity.type
_entity.pdbx_description
1 polymer ?
#
loop_
_entity_poly.entity_id
_entity_poly.type
_entity_poly.pdbx_seq_one_letter_code
_entity_poly.pdbx_strand_id
1 'polypeptide(L)'
;MDTKQQLVNALAGLGSTITEAMDVIEGFVPCGHPALTVSNALVALDADDDAALAQQLETVEDFIDHVSENRGVAAYHGIEVELAGPKADLLSAIREVGALMQTAGVKNTQVNEWVYRSLAVLDSSDEKAAEQLAESPAIKAELL
;
A
#
# COMPACT_ATOMS: atom_id res chain seq x y z
N MET A 1 5.84 -16.82 -10.72
CA MET A 1 6.05 -15.58 -9.94
C MET A 1 5.90 -15.95 -8.48
N ASP A 2 6.79 -15.48 -7.62
CA ASP A 2 6.76 -15.79 -6.20
C ASP A 2 5.57 -15.08 -5.51
N THR A 3 4.94 -15.73 -4.51
CA THR A 3 3.74 -15.21 -3.82
C THR A 3 4.00 -13.85 -3.17
N LYS A 4 5.22 -13.59 -2.69
CA LYS A 4 5.59 -12.27 -2.15
C LYS A 4 5.53 -11.20 -3.22
N GLN A 5 6.04 -11.49 -4.42
CA GLN A 5 5.96 -10.56 -5.55
C GLN A 5 4.49 -10.37 -6.00
N GLN A 6 3.68 -11.43 -5.98
CA GLN A 6 2.25 -11.30 -6.30
C GLN A 6 1.54 -10.38 -5.30
N LEU A 7 1.84 -10.52 -4.02
CA LEU A 7 1.31 -9.64 -2.98
C LEU A 7 1.77 -8.18 -3.17
N VAL A 8 3.03 -7.94 -3.53
CA VAL A 8 3.50 -6.57 -3.85
C VAL A 8 2.72 -5.98 -5.03
N ASN A 9 2.54 -6.76 -6.09
CA ASN A 9 1.78 -6.32 -7.26
C ASN A 9 0.33 -5.99 -6.92
N ALA A 10 -0.33 -6.85 -6.13
CA ALA A 10 -1.69 -6.62 -5.66
C ALA A 10 -1.76 -5.38 -4.74
N LEU A 11 -0.76 -5.17 -3.87
CA LEU A 11 -0.68 -3.97 -3.02
C LEU A 11 -0.52 -2.69 -3.85
N ALA A 12 0.26 -2.71 -4.93
CA ALA A 12 0.35 -1.59 -5.86
C ALA A 12 -1.01 -1.33 -6.54
N GLY A 13 -1.72 -2.38 -6.95
CA GLY A 13 -3.08 -2.31 -7.49
C GLY A 13 -4.09 -1.69 -6.52
N LEU A 14 -4.07 -2.14 -5.27
CA LEU A 14 -4.88 -1.58 -4.20
C LEU A 14 -4.52 -0.11 -3.92
N GLY A 15 -3.23 0.21 -3.88
CA GLY A 15 -2.74 1.58 -3.75
C GLY A 15 -3.30 2.49 -4.84
N SER A 16 -3.23 2.07 -6.11
CA SER A 16 -3.77 2.82 -7.25
C SER A 16 -5.29 2.99 -7.17
N THR A 17 -6.01 1.91 -6.84
CA THR A 17 -7.48 1.91 -6.69
C THR A 17 -7.92 2.88 -5.59
N ILE A 18 -7.29 2.83 -4.41
CA ILE A 18 -7.57 3.75 -3.31
C ILE A 18 -7.15 5.17 -3.67
N THR A 19 -6.00 5.37 -4.30
CA THR A 19 -5.53 6.69 -4.71
C THR A 19 -6.50 7.37 -5.66
N GLU A 20 -7.02 6.65 -6.68
CA GLU A 20 -8.07 7.18 -7.54
C GLU A 20 -9.33 7.56 -6.74
N ALA A 21 -9.76 6.70 -5.80
CA ALA A 21 -10.89 7.03 -4.93
C ALA A 21 -10.66 8.28 -4.07
N MET A 22 -9.44 8.48 -3.55
CA MET A 22 -9.07 9.69 -2.80
C MET A 22 -9.07 10.93 -3.69
N ASP A 23 -8.59 10.81 -4.93
CA ASP A 23 -8.49 11.94 -5.86
C ASP A 23 -9.86 12.39 -6.40
N VAL A 24 -10.81 11.46 -6.58
CA VAL A 24 -12.16 11.78 -7.10
C VAL A 24 -13.19 12.11 -6.01
N ILE A 25 -12.94 11.75 -4.75
CA ILE A 25 -13.86 12.00 -3.63
C ILE A 25 -13.23 12.99 -2.65
N GLU A 26 -13.73 14.22 -2.65
CA GLU A 26 -13.22 15.28 -1.78
C GLU A 26 -13.27 14.88 -0.28
N GLY A 27 -12.13 15.03 0.40
CA GLY A 27 -12.01 14.75 1.83
C GLY A 27 -12.00 13.25 2.19
N PHE A 28 -11.96 12.35 1.21
CA PHE A 28 -11.88 10.92 1.47
C PHE A 28 -10.43 10.46 1.65
N VAL A 29 -10.11 9.99 2.86
CA VAL A 29 -8.89 9.23 3.15
C VAL A 29 -9.29 8.01 3.99
N PRO A 30 -9.20 6.79 3.46
CA PRO A 30 -9.63 5.61 4.20
C PRO A 30 -8.72 5.32 5.40
N CYS A 31 -9.30 5.16 6.59
CA CYS A 31 -8.60 4.79 7.82
C CYS A 31 -9.34 3.66 8.54
N GLY A 32 -8.71 3.06 9.56
CA GLY A 32 -9.31 1.91 10.25
C GLY A 32 -9.14 0.63 9.44
N HIS A 33 -10.24 -0.03 9.05
CA HIS A 33 -10.18 -1.35 8.40
C HIS A 33 -9.34 -1.38 7.11
N PRO A 34 -9.50 -0.43 6.14
CA PRO A 34 -8.64 -0.39 4.96
C PRO A 34 -7.14 -0.29 5.29
N ALA A 35 -6.80 0.58 6.24
CA ALA A 35 -5.42 0.79 6.65
C ALA A 35 -4.86 -0.42 7.41
N LEU A 36 -5.70 -1.13 8.18
CA LEU A 36 -5.34 -2.39 8.84
C LEU A 36 -5.07 -3.50 7.83
N THR A 37 -5.90 -3.63 6.79
CA THR A 37 -5.70 -4.60 5.70
C THR A 37 -4.34 -4.36 5.04
N VAL A 38 -4.03 -3.11 4.70
CA VAL A 38 -2.72 -2.77 4.10
C VAL A 38 -1.57 -3.01 5.07
N SER A 39 -1.67 -2.59 6.34
CA SER A 39 -0.56 -2.81 7.30
C SER A 39 -0.28 -4.28 7.55
N ASN A 40 -1.32 -5.13 7.59
CA ASN A 40 -1.18 -6.57 7.77
C ASN A 40 -0.47 -7.22 6.58
N ALA A 41 -0.87 -6.86 5.36
CA ALA A 41 -0.24 -7.34 4.14
C ALA A 41 1.24 -6.90 4.06
N LEU A 42 1.55 -5.65 4.41
CA LEU A 42 2.92 -5.14 4.45
C LEU A 42 3.80 -5.92 5.43
N VAL A 43 3.28 -6.24 6.62
CA VAL A 43 4.01 -7.02 7.62
C VAL A 43 4.19 -8.46 7.18
N ALA A 44 3.21 -9.04 6.48
CA ALA A 44 3.33 -10.39 5.93
C ALA A 44 4.48 -10.50 4.90
N LEU A 45 4.83 -9.41 4.19
CA LEU A 45 5.99 -9.40 3.29
C LEU A 45 7.32 -9.65 4.03
N ASP A 46 7.42 -9.32 5.32
CA ASP A 46 8.59 -9.63 6.16
C ASP A 46 8.58 -11.06 6.71
N ALA A 47 7.42 -11.73 6.69
CA ALA A 47 7.32 -13.11 7.10
C ALA A 47 7.83 -14.06 6.00
N ASP A 48 8.32 -15.22 6.45
CA ASP A 48 8.66 -16.37 5.62
C ASP A 48 7.56 -17.44 5.80
N ASP A 49 6.32 -17.03 5.55
CA ASP A 49 5.11 -17.84 5.71
C ASP A 49 4.23 -17.73 4.45
N ASP A 50 4.37 -18.72 3.57
CA ASP A 50 3.66 -18.78 2.30
C ASP A 50 2.13 -18.82 2.46
N ALA A 51 1.62 -19.45 3.53
CA ALA A 51 0.19 -19.52 3.76
C ALA A 51 -0.35 -18.15 4.18
N ALA A 52 0.40 -17.43 5.02
CA ALA A 52 0.06 -16.05 5.38
C ALA A 52 0.14 -15.12 4.16
N LEU A 53 1.16 -15.25 3.32
CA LEU A 53 1.30 -14.48 2.08
C LEU A 53 0.12 -14.73 1.12
N ALA A 54 -0.25 -16.00 0.90
CA ALA A 54 -1.38 -16.35 0.04
C ALA A 54 -2.72 -15.81 0.58
N GLN A 55 -2.94 -15.88 1.89
CA GLN A 55 -4.16 -15.33 2.51
C GLN A 55 -4.23 -13.80 2.38
N GLN A 56 -3.10 -13.11 2.57
CA GLN A 56 -3.04 -11.66 2.38
C GLN A 56 -3.23 -11.27 0.91
N LEU A 57 -2.70 -12.06 -0.03
CA LEU A 57 -2.92 -11.85 -1.47
C LEU A 57 -4.41 -11.88 -1.80
N GLU A 58 -5.11 -12.95 -1.43
CA GLU A 58 -6.57 -13.06 -1.62
C GLU A 58 -7.32 -11.89 -0.98
N THR A 59 -6.94 -11.53 0.26
CA THR A 59 -7.56 -10.41 0.98
C THR A 59 -7.36 -9.09 0.26
N VAL A 60 -6.18 -8.82 -0.28
CA VAL A 60 -5.86 -7.58 -1.01
C VAL A 60 -6.58 -7.55 -2.34
N GLU A 61 -6.62 -8.66 -3.08
CA GLU A 61 -7.34 -8.78 -4.36
C GLU A 61 -8.84 -8.53 -4.19
N ASP A 62 -9.47 -9.18 -3.21
CA ASP A 62 -10.88 -8.95 -2.89
C ASP A 62 -11.14 -7.49 -2.46
N PHE A 63 -10.17 -6.88 -1.79
CA PHE A 63 -10.31 -5.51 -1.30
C PHE A 63 -10.18 -4.46 -2.41
N ILE A 64 -9.44 -4.76 -3.49
CA ILE A 64 -9.44 -3.94 -4.72
C ILE A 64 -10.85 -3.84 -5.28
N ASP A 65 -11.52 -4.98 -5.45
CA ASP A 65 -12.90 -5.04 -5.96
C ASP A 65 -13.86 -4.30 -5.03
N HIS A 66 -13.73 -4.53 -3.72
CA HIS A 66 -14.56 -3.86 -2.72
C HIS A 66 -14.45 -2.33 -2.78
N VAL A 67 -13.24 -1.78 -2.92
CA VAL A 67 -13.04 -0.32 -3.04
C VAL A 67 -13.60 0.17 -4.36
N SER A 68 -13.30 -0.50 -5.46
CA SER A 68 -13.79 -0.16 -6.80
C SER A 68 -15.32 -0.08 -6.84
N GLU A 69 -16.01 -1.12 -6.38
CA GLU A 69 -17.48 -1.21 -6.38
C GLU A 69 -18.13 -0.14 -5.49
N ASN A 70 -17.58 0.09 -4.29
CA ASN A 70 -18.17 1.03 -3.34
C ASN A 70 -17.87 2.50 -3.63
N ARG A 71 -16.81 2.78 -4.40
CA ARG A 71 -16.36 4.15 -4.70
C ARG A 71 -16.59 4.55 -6.16
N GLY A 72 -16.89 3.59 -7.04
CA GLY A 72 -17.14 3.84 -8.46
C GLY A 72 -15.87 4.20 -9.24
N VAL A 73 -14.73 3.62 -8.86
CA VAL A 73 -13.40 3.83 -9.48
C VAL A 73 -12.91 2.55 -10.17
N ALA A 74 -11.87 2.65 -11.01
CA ALA A 74 -11.30 1.47 -11.65
C ALA A 74 -10.70 0.49 -10.62
N ALA A 75 -10.92 -0.81 -10.82
CA ALA A 75 -10.21 -1.88 -10.13
C ALA A 75 -8.87 -2.16 -10.84
N TYR A 76 -7.76 -1.84 -10.17
CA TYR A 76 -6.42 -2.01 -10.76
C TYR A 76 -5.85 -3.40 -10.45
N HIS A 77 -6.19 -4.36 -11.30
CA HIS A 77 -5.64 -5.73 -11.26
C HIS A 77 -4.51 -5.92 -12.27
N GLY A 78 -3.69 -6.96 -12.06
CA GLY A 78 -2.67 -7.37 -13.04
C GLY A 78 -1.50 -6.39 -13.21
N ILE A 79 -1.27 -5.52 -12.23
CA ILE A 79 -0.09 -4.67 -12.17
C ILE A 79 1.16 -5.55 -12.07
N GLU A 80 2.23 -5.19 -12.77
CA GLU A 80 3.54 -5.83 -12.66
C GLU A 80 4.61 -4.83 -12.23
N VAL A 81 4.96 -4.87 -10.94
CA VAL A 81 5.97 -3.98 -10.37
C VAL A 81 7.36 -4.56 -10.55
N GLU A 82 8.23 -3.84 -11.24
CA GLU A 82 9.68 -4.09 -11.22
C GLU A 82 10.31 -3.36 -10.03
N LEU A 83 10.72 -4.11 -9.00
CA LEU A 83 11.35 -3.56 -7.81
C LEU A 83 12.86 -3.40 -8.00
N ALA A 84 13.25 -2.25 -8.53
CA ALA A 84 14.64 -1.83 -8.61
C ALA A 84 14.79 -0.36 -8.21
N GLY A 85 16.01 0.02 -7.81
CA GLY A 85 16.34 1.41 -7.51
C GLY A 85 15.37 2.06 -6.49
N PRO A 86 14.90 3.29 -6.76
CA PRO A 86 14.02 4.01 -5.84
C PRO A 86 12.73 3.28 -5.48
N LYS A 87 12.17 2.43 -6.35
CA LYS A 87 10.96 1.65 -6.05
C LYS A 87 11.21 0.58 -4.98
N ALA A 88 12.37 -0.07 -5.02
CA ALA A 88 12.76 -1.03 -3.99
C ALA A 88 12.96 -0.36 -2.63
N ASP A 89 13.61 0.81 -2.62
CA ASP A 89 13.81 1.61 -1.42
C ASP A 89 12.49 2.15 -0.86
N LEU A 90 11.58 2.61 -1.74
CA LEU A 90 10.24 3.03 -1.36
C LEU A 90 9.44 1.88 -0.74
N LEU A 91 9.45 0.69 -1.33
CA LEU A 91 8.79 -0.48 -0.74
C LEU A 91 9.33 -0.80 0.66
N SER A 92 10.65 -0.71 0.87
CA SER A 92 11.25 -0.88 2.20
C SER A 92 10.70 0.15 3.19
N ALA A 93 10.63 1.42 2.79
CA ALA A 93 10.08 2.48 3.64
C ALA A 93 8.59 2.29 3.96
N ILE A 94 7.78 1.87 2.99
CA ILE A 94 6.35 1.57 3.18
C ILE A 94 6.18 0.43 4.19
N ARG A 95 6.99 -0.64 4.09
CA ARG A 95 6.93 -1.78 5.02
C ARG A 95 7.26 -1.36 6.45
N GLU A 96 8.29 -0.54 6.63
CA GLU A 96 8.64 0.01 7.93
C GLU A 96 7.50 0.86 8.52
N VAL A 97 6.87 1.72 7.71
CA VAL A 97 5.70 2.49 8.13
C VAL A 97 4.53 1.57 8.50
N GLY A 98 4.25 0.54 7.70
CA GLY A 98 3.22 -0.46 8.00
C GLY A 98 3.45 -1.19 9.33
N ALA A 99 4.70 -1.53 9.66
CA ALA A 99 5.05 -2.11 10.96
C ALA A 99 4.84 -1.12 12.12
N LEU A 100 5.22 0.15 11.96
CA LEU A 100 4.98 1.20 12.96
C LEU A 100 3.47 1.43 13.19
N MET A 101 2.67 1.41 12.12
CA MET A 101 1.21 1.52 12.18
C MET A 101 0.56 0.42 13.04
N GLN A 102 1.12 -0.79 13.08
CA GLN A 102 0.61 -1.85 13.96
C GLN A 102 0.77 -1.51 15.45
N THR A 103 1.78 -0.71 15.81
CA THR A 103 2.04 -0.31 17.20
C THR A 103 1.28 0.96 17.57
N ALA A 104 1.34 1.98 16.71
CA ALA A 104 0.73 3.30 16.95
C ALA A 104 -0.78 3.34 16.64
N GLY A 105 -1.27 2.40 15.84
CA GLY A 105 -2.64 2.35 15.33
C GLY A 105 -2.80 3.00 13.95
N VAL A 106 -3.89 2.65 13.27
CA VAL A 106 -4.12 2.95 11.84
C VAL A 106 -5.08 4.12 11.57
N LYS A 107 -5.13 5.08 12.51
CA LYS A 107 -6.06 6.22 12.46
C LYS A 107 -5.46 7.51 11.91
N ASN A 108 -4.13 7.61 11.83
CA ASN A 108 -3.48 8.81 11.31
C ASN A 108 -3.70 8.91 9.79
N THR A 109 -4.49 9.88 9.36
CA THR A 109 -4.87 10.04 7.95
C THR A 109 -3.71 10.48 7.08
N GLN A 110 -2.77 11.26 7.58
CA GLN A 110 -1.59 11.68 6.82
C GLN A 110 -0.71 10.47 6.49
N VAL A 111 -0.48 9.60 7.49
CA VAL A 111 0.27 8.36 7.30
C VAL A 111 -0.46 7.43 6.33
N ASN A 112 -1.77 7.24 6.50
CA ASN A 112 -2.56 6.37 5.64
C ASN A 112 -2.55 6.85 4.19
N GLU A 113 -2.76 8.15 3.95
CA GLU A 113 -2.70 8.74 2.62
C GLU A 113 -1.34 8.51 1.97
N TRP A 114 -0.25 8.78 2.70
CA TRP A 114 1.10 8.54 2.19
C TRP A 114 1.30 7.08 1.82
N VAL A 115 0.84 6.11 2.64
CA VAL A 115 0.95 4.68 2.32
C VAL A 115 0.22 4.33 1.03
N TYR A 116 -1.03 4.74 0.85
CA TYR A 116 -1.79 4.39 -0.36
C TYR A 116 -1.17 5.00 -1.63
N ARG A 117 -0.79 6.28 -1.56
CA ARG A 117 -0.13 6.97 -2.69
C ARG A 117 1.23 6.35 -3.00
N SER A 118 1.99 5.97 -1.97
CA SER A 118 3.28 5.30 -2.15
C SER A 118 3.15 3.93 -2.81
N LEU A 119 2.13 3.16 -2.43
CA LEU A 119 1.83 1.89 -3.10
C LEU A 119 1.45 2.09 -4.57
N ALA A 120 0.62 3.10 -4.89
CA ALA A 120 0.27 3.44 -6.27
C ALA A 120 1.50 3.83 -7.10
N VAL A 121 2.44 4.58 -6.50
CA VAL A 121 3.66 5.06 -7.15
C VAL A 121 4.61 3.92 -7.55
N LEU A 122 4.52 2.74 -6.93
CA LEU A 122 5.31 1.57 -7.34
C LEU A 122 5.06 1.18 -8.81
N ASP A 123 3.85 1.40 -9.33
CA ASP A 123 3.48 1.19 -10.74
C ASP A 123 3.81 2.40 -11.65
N SER A 124 4.45 3.45 -11.12
CA SER A 124 4.79 4.66 -11.89
C SER A 124 6.28 4.71 -12.24
N SER A 125 6.93 5.88 -12.11
CA SER A 125 8.35 6.07 -12.42
C SER A 125 9.24 6.09 -11.17
N ASP A 126 10.53 5.79 -11.37
CA ASP A 126 11.54 5.90 -10.32
C ASP A 126 11.68 7.31 -9.76
N GLU A 127 11.44 8.33 -10.58
CA GLU A 127 11.43 9.74 -10.16
C GLU A 127 10.34 9.99 -9.10
N LYS A 128 9.10 9.58 -9.38
CA LYS A 128 8.01 9.70 -8.40
C LYS A 128 8.24 8.84 -7.16
N ALA A 129 8.84 7.66 -7.34
CA ALA A 129 9.19 6.82 -6.19
C ALA A 129 10.22 7.49 -5.28
N ALA A 130 11.22 8.16 -5.86
CA ALA A 130 12.21 8.93 -5.11
C ALA A 130 11.60 10.16 -4.40
N GLU A 131 10.68 10.87 -5.05
CA GLU A 131 9.93 11.98 -4.44
C GLU A 131 9.12 11.50 -3.23
N GLN A 132 8.35 10.43 -3.40
CA GLN A 132 7.52 9.87 -2.33
C GLN A 132 8.36 9.33 -1.16
N LEU A 133 9.51 8.71 -1.47
CA LEU A 133 10.47 8.20 -0.48
C LEU A 133 11.05 9.32 0.38
N ALA A 134 11.28 10.51 -0.18
CA ALA A 134 11.82 11.66 0.54
C ALA A 134 10.91 12.13 1.70
N GLU A 135 9.60 11.87 1.62
CA GLU A 135 8.64 12.19 2.68
C GLU A 135 8.67 11.18 3.85
N SER A 136 9.20 9.97 3.62
CA SER A 136 9.14 8.87 4.59
C SER A 136 9.68 9.20 5.99
N PRO A 137 10.75 10.01 6.21
CA PRO A 137 11.21 10.32 7.55
C PRO A 137 10.19 11.13 8.36
N ALA A 138 9.50 12.08 7.72
CA ALA A 138 8.46 12.87 8.36
C ALA A 138 7.25 12.00 8.71
N ILE A 139 6.84 11.12 7.79
CA ILE A 139 5.73 10.18 8.00
C ILE A 139 6.00 9.22 9.16
N LYS A 140 7.22 8.69 9.27
CA LYS A 140 7.59 7.82 10.39
C LYS A 140 7.55 8.57 11.73
N ALA A 141 7.92 9.85 11.75
CA ALA A 141 7.88 10.66 12.97
C ALA A 141 6.45 10.85 13.53
N GLU A 142 5.43 10.80 12.68
CA GLU A 142 4.01 10.88 13.09
C GLU A 142 3.50 9.61 13.82
N LEU A 143 4.33 8.56 13.91
CA LEU A 143 4.01 7.27 14.54
C LEU A 143 4.86 6.96 15.78
N LEU A 144 5.78 7.86 16.17
CA LEU A 144 6.70 7.70 17.31
C LEU A 144 6.28 8.57 18.49
#